data_AF-A0A6B0BQ27-F1
#
_entry.id   AF-A0A6B0BQ27-F1
#
_cell.length_a   1.000
_cell.length_b   1.000
_cell.length_c   1.000
_cell.angle_alpha   90.00
_cell.angle_beta   90.00
_cell.angle_gamma   90.00
#
_symmetry.space_group_name_H-M   'P 1'
#
loop_
_entity.id
_entity.type
_entity.pdbx_description
1 polymer ?
#
loop_
_entity_poly.entity_id
_entity_poly.type
_entity_poly.pdbx_seq_one_letter_code
_entity_poly.pdbx_strand_id
1 'polypeptide(L)' 'ILDEVTMTLSDVMKETQHVYRYSVIDEKGEHKHTTDRKGHVIGMLEWALDYIVGNIEVEEL' A
#
# COMPACT_ATOMS: atom_id res chain seq x y z
N ILE A 1 -8.89 4.12 -7.11
CA ILE A 1 -7.72 3.25 -6.83
C ILE A 1 -6.53 3.63 -7.69
N LEU A 2 -6.53 3.45 -9.03
CA LEU A 2 -5.34 3.80 -9.84
C LEU A 2 -4.96 5.29 -9.75
N ASP A 3 -5.94 6.20 -9.83
CA ASP A 3 -5.68 7.64 -9.65
C ASP A 3 -5.16 7.98 -8.26
N GLU A 4 -5.71 7.33 -7.23
CA GLU A 4 -5.32 7.49 -5.83
C GLU A 4 -3.89 7.01 -5.59
N VAL A 5 -3.53 5.83 -6.09
CA VAL A 5 -2.15 5.30 -6.08
C VAL A 5 -1.20 6.24 -6.81
N THR A 6 -1.61 6.78 -7.95
CA THR A 6 -0.79 7.70 -8.75
C THR A 6 -0.53 9.02 -8.00
N MET A 7 -1.57 9.58 -7.35
CA MET A 7 -1.44 10.78 -6.53
C MET A 7 -0.52 10.54 -5.33
N THR A 8 -0.76 9.47 -4.56
CA THR A 8 0.05 9.17 -3.38
C THR A 8 1.50 8.86 -3.75
N LEU A 9 1.76 8.15 -4.85
CA LEU A 9 3.12 7.92 -5.33
C LEU A 9 3.83 9.23 -5.70
N SER A 10 3.13 10.13 -6.39
CA SER A 10 3.66 11.47 -6.71
C SER A 10 4.06 12.23 -5.45
N ASP A 11 3.29 12.11 -4.37
CA ASP A 11 3.55 12.82 -3.12
C ASP A 11 4.74 12.21 -2.36
N VAL A 12 4.79 10.87 -2.24
CA VAL A 12 5.92 10.15 -1.63
C VAL A 12 7.24 10.45 -2.34
N MET A 13 7.22 10.62 -3.67
CA MET A 13 8.41 10.98 -4.44
C MET A 13 8.92 12.40 -4.16
N LYS A 14 8.07 13.31 -3.67
CA LYS A 14 8.43 14.70 -3.31
C LYS A 14 8.87 14.84 -1.85
N GLU A 15 8.63 13.83 -1.03
CA GLU A 15 8.97 13.89 0.38
C GLU A 15 10.48 13.80 0.63
N THR A 16 10.92 14.32 1.77
CA THR A 16 12.30 14.25 2.25
C THR A 16 12.45 13.33 3.46
N GLN A 17 11.35 12.73 3.93
CA GLN A 17 11.40 11.75 5.01
C GLN A 17 12.17 10.49 4.60
N HIS A 18 12.90 9.95 5.58
CA HIS A 18 13.70 8.73 5.44
C HIS A 18 13.07 7.53 6.14
N VAL A 19 12.12 7.76 7.06
CA VAL A 19 11.44 6.72 7.83
C VAL A 19 9.94 6.93 7.72
N TYR A 20 9.27 5.89 7.28
CA TYR A 20 7.83 5.80 7.07
C TYR A 20 7.22 4.87 8.10
N ARG A 21 6.00 5.19 8.55
CA ARG A 21 5.25 4.41 9.54
C ARG A 21 3.89 4.08 8.97
N TYR A 22 3.51 2.81 9.04
CA TYR A 22 2.19 2.36 8.63
C TYR A 22 1.69 1.26 9.58
N SER A 23 0.38 1.05 9.58
CA SER A 23 -0.27 -0.02 10.34
C SER A 23 -1.03 -0.93 9.38
N VAL A 24 -0.94 -2.23 9.59
CA VAL A 24 -1.74 -3.25 8.90
C VAL A 24 -2.73 -3.82 9.91
N ILE A 25 -4.00 -3.90 9.55
CA ILE A 25 -5.03 -4.51 10.39
C ILE A 25 -5.41 -5.85 9.75
N ASP A 26 -5.19 -6.94 10.48
CA ASP A 26 -5.57 -8.30 10.08
C ASP A 26 -6.42 -8.99 11.17
N GLU A 27 -6.73 -10.27 10.98
CA GLU A 27 -7.50 -11.09 11.93
C GLU A 27 -6.86 -11.19 13.32
N LYS A 28 -5.56 -10.90 13.44
CA LYS A 28 -4.78 -10.93 14.68
C LYS A 28 -4.65 -9.55 15.33
N GLY A 29 -5.15 -8.49 14.68
CA GLY A 29 -5.18 -7.12 15.20
C GLY A 29 -4.36 -6.13 14.37
N GLU A 30 -4.05 -4.99 14.97
CA GLU A 30 -3.23 -3.94 14.32
C GLU A 30 -1.73 -4.19 14.53
N HIS A 31 -0.98 -4.28 13.43
CA HIS A 31 0.47 -4.43 13.40
C HIS A 31 1.13 -3.17 12.88
N LYS A 32 2.02 -2.57 13.67
CA LYS A 32 2.74 -1.35 13.32
C LYS A 32 4.07 -1.68 12.67
N HIS A 33 4.37 -1.00 11.57
CA HIS A 33 5.57 -1.21 10.78
C HIS A 33 6.31 0.11 10.56
N THR A 34 7.63 0.00 10.45
CA THR A 34 8.52 1.09 10.02
C THR A 34 9.31 0.63 8.81
N THR A 35 9.43 1.51 7.82
CA THR A 35 10.12 1.20 6.57
C THR A 35 10.82 2.42 6.00
N ASP A 36 11.69 2.22 5.02
CA ASP A 36 12.28 3.30 4.22
C ASP A 36 11.34 3.70 3.08
N ARG A 37 11.73 4.71 2.29
CA ARG A 37 10.91 5.18 1.16
C ARG A 37 10.60 4.07 0.16
N LYS A 38 11.57 3.20 -0.12
CA LYS A 38 11.39 2.12 -1.09
C LYS A 38 10.34 1.14 -0.58
N GLY A 39 10.46 0.71 0.68
CA GLY A 39 9.50 -0.21 1.27
C GLY A 39 8.11 0.43 1.44
N HIS A 40 8.02 1.74 1.66
CA HIS A 40 6.74 2.44 1.67
C HIS A 40 6.04 2.40 0.31
N VAL A 41 6.77 2.70 -0.78
CA VAL A 41 6.24 2.60 -2.15
C VAL A 41 5.81 1.18 -2.49
N ILE A 42 6.60 0.18 -2.13
CA ILE A 42 6.25 -1.24 -2.35
C ILE A 42 4.95 -1.58 -1.62
N GLY A 43 4.84 -1.24 -0.32
CA GLY A 43 3.66 -1.55 0.46
C GLY A 43 2.37 -0.90 -0.07
N MET A 44 2.47 0.31 -0.63
CA MET A 44 1.33 0.95 -1.31
C MET A 44 0.89 0.20 -2.57
N LEU A 45 1.84 -0.29 -3.36
CA LEU A 45 1.55 -1.04 -4.59
C LEU A 45 0.97 -2.42 -4.29
N GLU A 46 1.47 -3.09 -3.24
CA GLU A 46 0.92 -4.36 -2.74
C GLU A 46 -0.52 -4.18 -2.26
N TRP A 47 -0.81 -3.15 -1.46
CA TRP A 47 -2.18 -2.84 -1.03
C TRP A 47 -3.12 -2.57 -2.21
N ALA A 48 -2.65 -1.81 -3.20
CA ALA A 48 -3.45 -1.53 -4.39
C ALA A 48 -3.73 -2.79 -5.20
N LEU A 49 -2.76 -3.69 -5.31
CA LEU A 49 -2.93 -4.97 -5.98
C LEU A 49 -3.94 -5.84 -5.23
N ASP A 50 -3.82 -5.98 -3.92
CA ASP A 50 -4.74 -6.75 -3.09
C ASP A 50 -6.17 -6.20 -3.20
N TYR A 51 -6.32 -4.88 -3.21
CA TYR A 51 -7.61 -4.24 -3.42
C TYR A 51 -8.18 -4.57 -4.81
N ILE A 52 -7.39 -4.46 -5.87
CA ILE A 52 -7.85 -4.76 -7.23
C ILE A 52 -8.24 -6.25 -7.36
N VAL A 53 -7.39 -7.17 -6.86
CA VAL A 53 -7.64 -8.61 -6.89
C VAL A 53 -8.88 -8.98 -6.08
N GLY A 54 -9.06 -8.40 -4.88
CA GLY A 54 -10.23 -8.64 -4.05
C GLY A 54 -11.55 -8.13 -4.64
N ASN A 55 -11.50 -7.24 -5.64
CA ASN A 55 -12.67 -6.75 -6.37
C ASN A 55 -12.89 -7.44 -7.72
N ILE A 56 -12.00 -8.36 -8.14
CA ILE A 56 -12.20 -9.19 -9.31
C ILE A 56 -12.78 -10.51 -8.82
N GLU A 57 -14.08 -10.72 -9.02
CA GLU A 57 -14.66 -12.06 -8.90
C GLU A 57 -14.03 -12.95 -9.97
N VAL A 58 -13.17 -13.87 -9.56
CA VAL A 58 -12.66 -14.93 -10.44
C VAL A 58 -13.76 -15.98 -10.50
N GLU A 59 -14.55 -15.99 -11.57
CA GLU A 59 -15.42 -17.14 -11.85
C GLU A 59 -14.53 -18.37 -12.06
N GLU A 60 -14.67 -19.38 -11.18
CA GLU A 60 -14.07 -20.70 -11.39
C GLU A 60 -14.74 -21.34 -12.62
N LEU A 61 -13.94 -21.61 -13.66
CA LEU A 61 -14.35 -22.30 -14.89
C LEU A 61 -14.66 -23.79 -14.68
#